data_AF-A0A6G2KIC4-F1
#
_entry.id   AF-A0A6G2KIC4-F1
#
_cell.length_a   1.000
_cell.length_b   1.000
_cell.length_c   1.000
_cell.angle_alpha   90.00
_cell.angle_beta   90.00
_cell.angle_gamma   90.00
#
_symmetry.space_group_name_H-M   'P 1'
#
loop_
_entity.id
_entity.type
_entity.pdbx_description
1 polymer ?
#
loop_
_entity_poly.entity_id
_entity_poly.type
_entity_poly.pdbx_seq_one_letter_code
_entity_poly.pdbx_strand_id
1 'polypeptide(L)'
;MAGIFKMPSPSNEEKSDYYREYASSINHKGPDPAPHQQAALTEMVEWYKQGKNLGGILVLSTGGGKSFVAIRFLCRHPLSDGYRILWLAHTQYLPKQALEAFDKTIPQVDKTKMPIKVRVVLGAARHFNSRWKCDF
;
A
#
# COMPACT_ATOMS: atom_id res chain seq x y z
N MET A 1 42.98 4.52 -9.13
CA MET A 1 42.35 5.00 -7.87
C MET A 1 40.84 4.84 -7.99
N ALA A 2 40.26 3.80 -7.37
CA ALA A 2 38.80 3.66 -7.30
C ALA A 2 38.30 4.55 -6.15
N GLY A 3 37.79 5.74 -6.48
CA GLY A 3 37.11 6.58 -5.52
C GLY A 3 35.80 5.92 -5.10
N ILE A 4 35.74 5.41 -3.87
CA ILE A 4 34.47 5.01 -3.26
C ILE A 4 33.67 6.28 -3.06
N PHE A 5 32.72 6.52 -3.97
CA PHE A 5 31.71 7.57 -3.81
C PHE A 5 30.84 7.20 -2.60
N LYS A 6 31.22 7.71 -1.42
CA LYS A 6 30.43 7.55 -0.21
C LYS A 6 29.22 8.47 -0.35
N MET A 7 28.09 7.88 -0.76
CA MET A 7 26.84 8.61 -0.86
C MET A 7 26.46 9.20 0.51
N PRO A 8 26.00 10.45 0.58
CA PRO A 8 25.49 11.03 1.81
C PRO A 8 24.30 10.19 2.29
N SER A 9 24.25 9.90 3.58
CA SER A 9 23.09 9.28 4.21
C SER A 9 21.85 10.17 3.93
N PRO A 10 20.73 9.60 3.47
CA PRO A 10 19.53 10.39 3.17
C PRO A 10 19.06 11.11 4.44
N SER A 11 18.64 12.36 4.28
CA SER A 11 18.08 13.19 5.37
C SER A 11 16.80 12.53 5.93
N ASN A 12 16.40 12.87 7.16
CA ASN A 12 15.22 12.28 7.79
C ASN A 12 13.91 12.54 6.99
N GLU A 13 13.86 13.65 6.27
CA GLU A 13 12.72 14.03 5.41
C GLU A 13 12.64 13.13 4.17
N GLU A 14 13.79 12.86 3.55
CA GLU A 14 13.89 11.96 2.39
C GLU A 14 13.59 10.50 2.76
N LYS A 15 13.89 10.07 4.00
CA LYS A 15 13.46 8.75 4.51
C LYS A 15 11.93 8.62 4.62
N SER A 16 11.23 9.71 4.97
CA SER A 16 9.77 9.71 5.18
C SER A 16 8.95 9.53 3.90
N ASP A 17 9.53 9.93 2.76
CA ASP A 17 8.91 9.80 1.44
C ASP A 17 8.87 8.35 0.91
N TYR A 18 9.77 7.49 1.41
CA TYR A 18 9.93 6.12 0.90
C TYR A 18 9.65 5.04 1.93
N TYR A 19 9.69 5.36 3.22
CA TYR A 19 9.42 4.42 4.30
C TYR A 19 8.48 5.06 5.31
N ARG A 20 7.40 4.35 5.62
CA ARG A 20 6.43 4.74 6.64
C ARG A 20 6.14 3.57 7.56
N GLU A 21 6.12 3.85 8.85
CA GLU A 21 5.72 2.91 9.88
C GLU A 21 4.50 3.49 10.58
N TYR A 22 3.40 2.75 10.53
CA TYR A 22 2.15 3.15 11.17
C TYR A 22 2.10 2.49 12.54
N ALA A 23 2.21 3.31 13.58
CA ALA A 23 1.87 2.90 14.94
C ALA A 23 0.37 2.64 15.05
N SER A 24 -0.05 1.92 16.09
CA SER A 24 -1.46 1.63 16.39
C SER A 24 -2.31 2.91 16.32
N SER A 25 -3.18 3.00 15.33
CA SER A 25 -3.93 4.22 15.01
C SER A 25 -5.16 4.41 15.90
N ILE A 26 -5.66 5.64 15.96
CA ILE A 26 -7.01 5.95 16.44
C ILE A 26 -8.01 5.57 15.34
N ASN A 27 -9.14 4.96 15.73
CA ASN A 27 -10.12 4.40 14.81
C ASN A 27 -10.88 5.54 14.11
N HIS A 28 -10.38 5.99 12.94
CA HIS A 28 -11.06 7.00 12.14
C HIS A 28 -12.00 6.34 11.13
N LYS A 29 -13.30 6.64 11.22
CA LYS A 29 -14.26 6.24 10.19
C LYS A 29 -13.95 7.02 8.90
N GLY A 30 -13.40 6.34 7.90
CA GLY A 30 -13.24 6.90 6.55
C GLY A 30 -14.59 7.15 5.86
N PRO A 31 -14.58 7.82 4.70
CA PRO A 31 -15.82 8.15 3.99
C PRO A 31 -16.63 6.89 3.63
N ASP A 32 -17.95 7.03 3.67
CA ASP A 32 -18.85 5.97 3.26
C ASP A 32 -18.76 5.78 1.73
N PRO A 33 -18.66 4.53 1.24
CA PRO A 33 -18.49 4.26 -0.18
C PRO A 33 -19.79 4.55 -0.94
N ALA A 34 -19.67 4.97 -2.20
CA ALA A 34 -20.82 5.09 -3.09
C ALA A 34 -21.44 3.70 -3.38
N PRO A 35 -22.72 3.60 -3.82
CA PRO A 35 -23.39 2.31 -4.02
C PRO A 35 -22.63 1.34 -4.94
N HIS A 36 -22.09 1.84 -6.07
CA HIS A 36 -21.31 1.01 -6.99
C HIS A 36 -19.96 0.58 -6.40
N GLN A 37 -19.36 1.39 -5.53
CA GLN A 37 -18.14 1.03 -4.81
C GLN A 37 -18.43 -0.02 -3.75
N GLN A 38 -19.55 0.10 -3.05
CA GLN A 38 -19.98 -0.87 -2.05
C GLN A 38 -20.29 -2.23 -2.70
N ALA A 39 -20.96 -2.24 -3.85
CA ALA A 39 -21.18 -3.45 -4.63
C ALA A 39 -19.85 -4.11 -5.03
N ALA A 40 -18.91 -3.33 -5.58
CA ALA A 40 -17.59 -3.85 -5.93
C ALA A 40 -16.82 -4.40 -4.71
N LEU A 41 -16.90 -3.74 -3.55
CA LEU A 41 -16.30 -4.24 -2.32
C LEU A 41 -16.90 -5.57 -1.88
N THR A 42 -18.23 -5.71 -1.92
CA THR A 42 -18.91 -6.97 -1.58
C THR A 42 -18.44 -8.11 -2.48
N GLU A 43 -18.40 -7.90 -3.80
CA GLU A 43 -17.93 -8.91 -4.75
C GLU A 43 -16.46 -9.29 -4.53
N MET A 44 -15.58 -8.31 -4.25
CA MET A 44 -14.18 -8.59 -3.94
C MET A 44 -14.02 -9.39 -2.64
N VAL A 45 -14.87 -9.16 -1.65
CA VAL A 45 -14.86 -9.93 -0.39
C VAL A 45 -15.32 -11.37 -0.61
N GLU A 46 -16.40 -11.57 -1.37
CA GLU A 46 -16.87 -12.91 -1.70
C GLU A 46 -15.85 -13.67 -2.56
N TRP A 47 -15.24 -13.00 -3.54
CA TRP A 47 -14.09 -13.54 -4.27
C TRP A 47 -12.97 -13.98 -3.32
N TYR A 48 -12.54 -13.11 -2.41
CA TYR A 48 -11.45 -13.41 -1.48
C TYR A 48 -11.72 -14.63 -0.57
N LYS A 49 -12.97 -14.83 -0.16
CA LYS A 49 -13.38 -15.99 0.67
C LYS A 49 -13.26 -17.32 -0.06
N GLN A 50 -13.20 -17.34 -1.39
CA GLN A 50 -13.10 -18.58 -2.17
C GLN A 50 -11.77 -19.33 -1.97
N GLY A 51 -10.75 -18.70 -1.37
CA GLY A 51 -9.52 -19.37 -0.91
C GLY A 51 -8.24 -18.96 -1.64
N LYS A 52 -7.28 -19.89 -1.74
CA LYS A 52 -5.90 -19.62 -2.21
C LYS A 52 -5.81 -19.72 -3.75
N ASN A 53 -4.84 -18.98 -4.34
CA ASN A 53 -4.52 -18.93 -5.78
C ASN A 53 -5.62 -18.33 -6.68
N LEU A 54 -6.30 -17.31 -6.18
CA LEU A 54 -7.30 -16.57 -6.96
C LEU A 54 -6.64 -15.41 -7.74
N GLY A 55 -7.05 -15.24 -8.98
CA GLY A 55 -6.78 -14.05 -9.80
C GLY A 55 -8.09 -13.31 -10.08
N GLY A 56 -8.03 -11.99 -10.20
CA GLY A 56 -9.20 -11.15 -10.48
C GLY A 56 -8.81 -9.80 -11.05
N ILE A 57 -9.73 -9.17 -11.77
CA ILE A 57 -9.55 -7.84 -12.35
C ILE A 57 -10.69 -6.94 -11.88
N LEU A 58 -10.36 -5.86 -11.17
CA LEU A 58 -11.31 -4.82 -10.79
C LEU A 58 -11.47 -3.81 -11.94
N VAL A 59 -12.64 -3.81 -12.57
CA VAL A 59 -12.99 -2.87 -13.64
C VAL A 59 -14.04 -1.89 -13.12
N LEU A 60 -13.66 -0.61 -13.01
CA LEU A 60 -14.60 0.50 -12.81
C LEU A 60 -14.29 1.60 -13.85
N SER A 61 -15.19 2.55 -14.06
CA SER A 61 -14.94 3.73 -14.90
C SER A 61 -13.87 4.65 -14.29
N THR A 62 -13.26 5.52 -15.10
CA THR A 62 -12.35 6.57 -14.61
C THR A 62 -13.13 7.51 -13.69
N GLY A 63 -12.55 7.88 -12.55
CA GLY A 63 -13.28 8.60 -11.49
C GLY A 63 -14.20 7.74 -10.62
N GLY A 64 -14.46 6.47 -10.99
CA GLY A 64 -15.29 5.55 -10.20
C GLY A 64 -14.68 5.11 -8.86
N GLY A 65 -13.42 5.47 -8.59
CA GLY A 65 -12.73 5.15 -7.34
C GLY A 65 -12.04 3.79 -7.31
N LYS A 66 -11.44 3.34 -8.42
CA LYS A 66 -10.68 2.07 -8.51
C LYS A 66 -9.65 1.91 -7.39
N SER A 67 -8.79 2.92 -7.21
CA SER A 67 -7.76 2.89 -6.16
C SER A 67 -8.38 2.87 -4.76
N PHE A 68 -9.47 3.61 -4.55
CA PHE A 68 -10.17 3.64 -3.27
C PHE A 68 -10.76 2.28 -2.92
N VAL A 69 -11.49 1.64 -3.85
CA VAL A 69 -12.08 0.32 -3.64
C VAL A 69 -10.98 -0.72 -3.39
N ALA A 70 -9.95 -0.75 -4.23
CA ALA A 70 -8.85 -1.71 -4.09
C ALA A 70 -8.11 -1.56 -2.77
N ILE A 71 -7.69 -0.34 -2.40
CA ILE A 71 -6.94 -0.09 -1.16
C ILE A 71 -7.81 -0.37 0.07
N ARG A 72 -9.09 0.01 0.04
CA ARG A 72 -10.01 -0.27 1.15
C ARG A 72 -10.21 -1.77 1.37
N PHE A 73 -10.38 -2.53 0.29
CA PHE A 73 -10.45 -3.98 0.34
C PHE A 73 -9.14 -4.57 0.89
N LEU A 74 -7.99 -4.18 0.32
CA LEU A 74 -6.68 -4.68 0.72
C LEU A 74 -6.39 -4.44 2.20
N CYS A 75 -6.67 -3.22 2.69
CA CYS A 75 -6.46 -2.84 4.08
C CYS A 75 -7.38 -3.62 5.02
N ARG A 76 -8.69 -3.73 4.71
CA ARG A 76 -9.65 -4.33 5.64
C ARG A 76 -9.64 -5.85 5.66
N HIS A 77 -9.18 -6.49 4.60
CA HIS A 77 -9.21 -7.95 4.46
C HIS A 77 -7.77 -8.52 4.46
N PRO A 78 -7.05 -8.69 3.33
CA PRO A 78 -5.71 -9.30 3.33
C PRO A 78 -4.75 -8.72 4.38
N LEU A 79 -4.69 -7.39 4.52
CA LEU A 79 -3.76 -6.77 5.46
C LEU A 79 -4.13 -7.07 6.92
N SER A 80 -5.41 -6.99 7.28
CA SER A 80 -5.92 -7.38 8.60
C SER A 80 -5.65 -8.86 8.92
N ASP A 81 -5.75 -9.73 7.91
CA ASP A 81 -5.50 -11.16 8.07
C ASP A 81 -4.00 -11.48 8.26
N GLY A 82 -3.12 -10.54 7.93
CA GLY A 82 -1.66 -10.66 8.08
C GLY A 82 -0.91 -10.94 6.78
N TYR A 83 -1.56 -10.79 5.62
CA TYR A 83 -0.89 -10.93 4.33
C TYR A 83 -0.03 -9.71 3.99
N ARG A 84 1.03 -9.93 3.22
CA ARG A 84 1.86 -8.88 2.64
C ARG A 84 1.27 -8.45 1.30
N ILE A 85 1.22 -7.14 1.06
CA ILE A 85 0.69 -6.54 -0.19
C ILE A 85 1.86 -6.04 -1.04
N LEU A 86 1.86 -6.40 -2.33
CA LEU A 86 2.76 -5.84 -3.34
C LEU A 86 1.95 -4.98 -4.32
N TRP A 87 2.21 -3.67 -4.34
CA TRP A 87 1.56 -2.73 -5.24
C TRP A 87 2.50 -2.36 -6.39
N LEU A 88 2.15 -2.78 -7.61
CA LEU A 88 2.94 -2.52 -8.80
C LEU A 88 2.25 -1.45 -9.67
N ALA A 89 3.04 -0.49 -10.16
CA ALA A 89 2.56 0.51 -11.09
C ALA A 89 3.65 0.87 -12.10
N HIS A 90 3.24 1.22 -13.31
CA HIS A 90 4.15 1.49 -14.42
C HIS A 90 4.93 2.81 -14.26
N THR A 91 4.33 3.83 -13.64
CA THR A 91 4.94 5.16 -13.52
C THR A 91 5.33 5.47 -12.09
N GLN A 92 6.31 6.35 -11.90
CA GLN A 92 6.79 6.72 -10.56
C GLN A 92 5.78 7.52 -9.73
N TYR A 93 4.80 8.15 -10.37
CA TYR A 93 3.81 9.00 -9.70
C TYR A 93 2.65 8.19 -9.08
N LEU A 94 2.28 7.07 -9.69
CA LEU A 94 1.17 6.24 -9.21
C LEU A 94 1.41 5.59 -7.84
N PRO A 95 2.62 5.08 -7.51
CA PRO A 95 2.94 4.58 -6.16
C PRO A 95 2.82 5.66 -5.09
N LYS A 96 3.17 6.93 -5.41
CA LYS A 96 3.03 8.04 -4.46
C LYS A 96 1.55 8.34 -4.18
N GLN A 97 0.72 8.41 -5.22
CA GLN A 97 -0.73 8.55 -5.03
C GLN A 97 -1.34 7.37 -4.24
N ALA A 98 -0.87 6.15 -4.50
CA ALA A 98 -1.31 4.98 -3.76
C ALA A 98 -0.91 5.08 -2.28
N LEU A 99 0.34 5.50 -1.98
CA LEU A 99 0.82 5.72 -0.62
C LEU A 99 -0.08 6.69 0.16
N GLU A 100 -0.42 7.84 -0.44
CA GLU A 100 -1.33 8.82 0.17
C GLU A 100 -2.73 8.24 0.47
N ALA A 101 -3.22 7.36 -0.40
CA ALA A 101 -4.49 6.67 -0.17
C ALA A 101 -4.37 5.57 0.91
N PHE A 102 -3.23 4.89 0.99
CA PHE A 102 -2.91 3.97 2.08
C PHE A 102 -2.84 4.70 3.42
N ASP A 103 -2.21 5.88 3.52
CA ASP A 103 -2.16 6.67 4.76
C ASP A 103 -3.52 6.93 5.37
N LYS A 104 -4.52 7.21 4.51
CA LYS A 104 -5.89 7.52 4.93
C LYS A 104 -6.69 6.27 5.33
N THR A 105 -6.25 5.10 4.89
CA THR A 105 -7.01 3.86 4.98
C THR A 105 -6.41 2.88 5.99
N ILE A 106 -5.08 2.84 6.14
CA ILE A 106 -4.35 2.02 7.12
C ILE A 106 -4.84 2.28 8.56
N PRO A 107 -5.17 3.52 8.98
CA PRO A 107 -5.73 3.76 10.30
C PRO A 107 -7.05 3.03 10.60
N GLN A 108 -7.72 2.49 9.58
CA GLN A 108 -9.01 1.79 9.65
C GLN A 108 -8.85 0.26 9.72
N VAL A 109 -7.63 -0.25 9.71
CA VAL A 109 -7.32 -1.69 9.77
C VAL A 109 -7.50 -2.18 11.21
N ASP A 110 -8.07 -3.38 11.38
CA ASP A 110 -8.31 -3.92 12.72
C ASP A 110 -7.01 -4.41 13.38
N LYS A 111 -6.89 -4.15 14.68
CA LYS A 111 -5.65 -3.76 15.38
C LYS A 111 -4.75 -4.88 15.90
N THR A 112 -4.97 -6.14 15.55
CA THR A 112 -4.35 -7.24 16.32
C THR A 112 -2.96 -7.67 15.88
N LYS A 113 -2.40 -7.12 14.78
CA LYS A 113 -1.15 -7.64 14.21
C LYS A 113 -0.16 -6.54 13.79
N MET A 114 0.66 -6.10 14.74
CA MET A 114 1.98 -5.48 14.53
C MET A 114 2.02 -4.11 13.81
N PRO A 115 3.12 -3.34 13.94
CA PRO A 115 3.30 -2.13 13.16
C PRO A 115 3.28 -2.45 11.66
N ILE A 116 2.44 -1.73 10.91
CA ILE A 116 2.38 -1.85 9.46
C ILE A 116 3.54 -1.04 8.88
N LYS A 117 4.43 -1.72 8.15
CA LYS A 117 5.57 -1.11 7.48
C LYS A 117 5.27 -1.02 5.99
N VAL A 118 5.30 0.21 5.47
CA VAL A 118 5.11 0.48 4.04
C VAL A 118 6.41 1.01 3.46
N ARG A 119 6.80 0.45 2.31
CA ARG A 119 7.98 0.86 1.57
C ARG A 119 7.62 1.12 0.11
N VAL A 120 8.05 2.28 -0.39
CA VAL A 120 7.95 2.62 -1.81
C VAL A 120 9.31 2.43 -2.46
N VAL A 121 9.36 1.65 -3.53
CA VAL A 121 10.57 1.42 -4.33
C VAL A 121 10.33 1.96 -5.73
N LEU A 122 11.22 2.84 -6.20
CA LEU A 122 11.12 3.47 -7.52
C LEU A 122 12.35 3.12 -8.37
N GLY A 123 12.17 2.99 -9.68
CA GLY A 123 13.24 2.59 -10.62
C GLY A 123 14.18 3.71 -11.09
N ALA A 124 13.99 4.97 -10.69
CA ALA A 124 14.97 6.00 -11.04
C ALA A 124 16.29 5.76 -10.29
N ALA A 125 17.42 6.06 -10.95
CA ALA A 125 18.80 5.73 -10.56
C ALA A 125 19.25 6.15 -9.13
N ARG A 126 18.39 6.82 -8.36
CA ARG A 126 18.64 7.34 -7.01
C ARG A 126 17.86 6.64 -5.89
N HIS A 127 17.03 5.64 -6.18
CA HIS A 127 16.12 5.03 -5.19
C HIS A 127 16.38 3.54 -4.88
N PHE A 128 17.41 2.95 -5.47
CA PHE A 128 17.81 1.57 -5.19
C PHE A 128 18.90 1.53 -4.11
N ASN A 129 18.51 1.68 -2.85
CA ASN A 129 19.43 1.34 -1.76
C ASN A 129 19.41 -0.19 -1.58
N SER A 130 20.45 -0.86 -2.09
CA SER A 130 20.68 -2.31 -2.01
C SER A 130 21.05 -2.80 -0.60
N ARG A 131 21.16 -1.90 0.38
CA ARG A 131 21.60 -2.24 1.75
C ARG A 131 20.48 -2.73 2.67
N TRP A 132 19.23 -2.67 2.24
CA TRP A 132 18.11 -3.18 3.03
C TRP A 132 17.93 -4.66 2.73
N LYS A 133 18.53 -5.53 3.56
CA LYS A 133 18.25 -6.97 3.54
C LYS A 133 16.74 -7.16 3.61
N CYS A 134 16.19 -7.73 2.54
CA CYS A 134 14.87 -8.31 2.56
C CYS A 134 15.01 -9.61 3.35
N ASP A 135 14.67 -9.59 4.64
CA ASP A 135 14.39 -10.83 5.35
C ASP A 135 13.00 -11.28 4.86
N PHE A 136 13.00 -12.10 3.80
CA PHE A 136 11.80 -12.68 3.20
C PHE A 136 11.08 -13.55 4.22
#